data_AF-A0A6J5D9K8-F1
#
_entry.id   AF-A0A6J5D9K8-F1
#
_cell.length_a   1.000
_cell.length_b   1.000
_cell.length_c   1.000
_cell.angle_alpha   90.00
_cell.angle_beta   90.00
_cell.angle_gamma   90.00
#
_symmetry.space_group_name_H-M   'P 1'
#
loop_
_entity.id
_entity.type
_entity.pdbx_description
1 polymer ?
#
loop_
_entity_poly.entity_id
_entity_poly.type
_entity_poly.pdbx_seq_one_letter_code
_entity_poly.pdbx_strand_id
1 'polypeptide(L)'
;MHHPMQVELVSDYGGQALRVTIDRSIAMLDVADLDALIEHLAMLRAKMRPEISQQISRQHQYVIEVDPCWYTEKSPLFEGAVMFFRHTGFNWTGFAVPKESLVRLIDALSQHADASTETYSMPN
;
A
#
# COMPACT_ATOMS: atom_id res chain seq x y z
N MET A 1 15.41 -1.85 -26.40
CA MET A 1 16.53 -1.88 -25.44
C MET A 1 16.00 -1.36 -24.12
N HIS A 2 16.19 -2.07 -23.01
CA HIS A 2 15.75 -1.60 -21.70
C HIS A 2 16.89 -0.76 -21.13
N HIS A 3 16.70 0.55 -21.02
CA HIS A 3 17.68 1.41 -20.37
C HIS A 3 17.49 1.27 -18.85
N PRO A 4 18.55 1.05 -18.08
CA PRO A 4 18.43 0.95 -16.63
C PRO A 4 18.05 2.33 -16.07
N MET A 5 16.86 2.42 -15.49
CA MET A 5 16.47 3.56 -14.67
C MET A 5 17.21 3.47 -13.33
N GLN A 6 17.80 4.57 -12.90
CA GLN A 6 18.40 4.72 -11.57
C GLN A 6 17.58 5.71 -10.75
N VAL A 7 17.32 5.37 -9.50
CA VAL A 7 16.51 6.17 -8.58
C VAL A 7 17.27 6.29 -7.26
N GLU A 8 17.55 7.50 -6.84
CA GLU A 8 18.35 7.79 -5.65
C GLU A 8 17.71 8.90 -4.81
N LEU A 9 17.63 8.69 -3.50
CA LEU A 9 17.28 9.75 -2.56
C LEU A 9 18.52 10.63 -2.36
N VAL A 10 18.37 11.93 -2.59
CA VAL A 10 19.43 12.92 -2.40
C VAL A 10 18.96 13.97 -1.41
N SER A 11 19.87 14.37 -0.52
CA SER A 11 19.64 15.46 0.43
C SER A 11 20.46 16.66 0.02
N ASP A 12 19.84 17.84 -0.04
CA ASP A 12 20.53 19.12 -0.17
C ASP A 12 20.19 20.05 1.00
N TYR A 13 20.73 21.28 0.98
CA TYR A 13 20.50 22.27 2.03
C TYR A 13 19.03 22.74 2.14
N GLY A 14 18.16 22.40 1.18
CA GLY A 14 16.75 22.76 1.12
C GLY A 14 15.75 21.63 1.41
N GLY A 15 16.19 20.37 1.48
CA GLY A 15 15.32 19.23 1.83
C GLY A 15 15.78 17.89 1.24
N GLN A 16 14.87 16.92 1.24
CA GLN A 16 15.04 15.64 0.54
C GLN A 16 14.38 15.71 -0.84
N ALA A 17 15.07 15.19 -1.86
CA ALA A 17 14.57 15.07 -3.22
C ALA A 17 14.91 13.69 -3.80
N LEU A 18 14.13 13.24 -4.78
CA LEU A 18 14.39 12.04 -5.55
C LEU A 18 15.05 12.40 -6.86
N ARG A 19 16.23 11.83 -7.13
CA ARG A 19 16.88 11.91 -8.43
C ARG A 19 16.54 10.67 -9.24
N VAL A 20 15.91 10.87 -10.40
CA VAL A 20 15.62 9.81 -11.37
C VAL A 20 16.50 10.02 -12.60
N THR A 21 17.28 9.01 -12.98
CA THR A 21 18.14 9.05 -14.17
C THR A 21 17.74 7.96 -15.16
N ILE A 22 17.52 8.34 -16.41
CA ILE A 22 17.27 7.44 -17.54
C ILE A 22 18.17 7.89 -18.69
N ASP A 23 19.12 7.06 -19.09
CA ASP A 23 20.17 7.41 -20.06
C ASP A 23 20.92 8.72 -19.71
N ARG A 24 20.64 9.79 -20.45
CA ARG A 24 21.24 11.12 -20.26
C ARG A 24 20.28 12.12 -19.64
N SER A 25 19.04 11.70 -19.37
CA SER A 25 18.00 12.53 -18.77
C SER A 25 18.00 12.35 -17.25
N ILE A 26 17.96 13.47 -16.54
CA ILE A 26 17.88 13.51 -15.08
C ILE A 26 16.66 14.35 -14.72
N ALA A 27 15.81 13.81 -13.85
CA ALA A 27 14.72 14.53 -13.21
C ALA A 27 14.97 14.58 -11.69
N MET A 28 14.70 15.74 -11.11
CA MET A 28 14.68 15.95 -9.67
C MET A 28 13.23 16.14 -9.26
N LEU A 29 12.78 15.37 -8.27
CA LEU A 29 11.43 15.44 -7.74
C LEU A 29 11.52 15.79 -6.26
N ASP A 30 10.85 16.85 -5.83
CA ASP A 30 10.65 17.06 -4.41
C ASP A 30 9.60 16.09 -3.85
N VAL A 31 9.23 16.24 -2.57
CA VAL A 31 8.24 15.38 -1.92
C VAL A 31 6.87 15.46 -2.60
N ALA A 32 6.42 16.65 -2.98
CA ALA A 32 5.09 16.84 -3.58
C ALA A 32 5.03 16.27 -5.00
N ASP A 33 6.09 16.47 -5.78
CA ASP A 33 6.24 15.88 -7.11
C ASP A 33 6.29 14.35 -7.02
N LEU A 34 6.97 13.80 -6.01
CA LEU A 34 7.05 12.36 -5.78
C LEU A 34 5.68 11.77 -5.41
N ASP A 35 4.93 12.42 -4.51
CA ASP A 35 3.58 11.99 -4.13
C ASP A 35 2.66 11.92 -5.37
N ALA A 36 2.65 12.98 -6.17
CA ALA A 36 1.86 13.03 -7.42
C ALA A 36 2.30 11.95 -8.42
N LEU A 37 3.61 11.69 -8.52
CA LEU A 37 4.13 10.64 -9.38
C LEU A 37 3.70 9.25 -8.91
N ILE A 38 3.76 8.96 -7.61
CA ILE A 38 3.35 7.67 -7.05
C ILE A 38 1.86 7.41 -7.33
N GLU A 39 1.00 8.40 -7.10
CA GLU A 39 -0.43 8.30 -7.41
C GLU A 39 -0.66 8.01 -8.90
N HIS A 40 0.03 8.74 -9.78
CA HIS A 40 -0.10 8.54 -11.22
C HIS A 40 0.40 7.16 -11.66
N LEU A 41 1.56 6.73 -11.16
CA LEU A 41 2.13 5.43 -11.48
C LEU A 41 1.25 4.28 -10.97
N ALA A 42 0.61 4.42 -9.80
CA ALA A 42 -0.33 3.43 -9.30
C ALA A 42 -1.53 3.26 -10.26
N MET A 43 -2.11 4.37 -10.73
CA MET A 43 -3.20 4.35 -11.72
C MET A 43 -2.77 3.73 -13.06
N LEU A 44 -1.55 4.03 -13.52
CA LEU A 44 -1.02 3.42 -14.74
C LEU A 44 -0.78 1.93 -14.54
N ARG A 45 -0.14 1.52 -13.44
CA ARG A 45 0.16 0.12 -13.13
C ARG A 45 -1.10 -0.73 -13.10
N ALA A 46 -2.21 -0.20 -12.56
CA ALA A 46 -3.50 -0.89 -12.53
C ALA A 46 -4.05 -1.23 -13.93
N LYS A 47 -3.66 -0.47 -14.96
CA LYS A 47 -4.11 -0.67 -16.35
C LYS A 47 -3.16 -1.55 -17.17
N MET A 48 -1.95 -1.80 -16.67
CA MET A 48 -0.92 -2.54 -17.39
C MET A 48 -1.10 -4.05 -17.31
N ARG A 49 -0.60 -4.75 -18.34
CA ARG A 49 -0.47 -6.21 -18.38
C ARG A 49 0.97 -6.64 -18.06
N PRO A 50 1.18 -7.77 -17.37
CA PRO A 50 0.15 -8.63 -16.80
C PRO A 50 -0.58 -7.96 -15.61
N GLU A 51 -1.83 -8.36 -15.42
CA GLU A 51 -2.60 -7.96 -14.24
C GLU A 51 -1.84 -8.33 -12.96
N ILE A 52 -2.09 -7.60 -11.89
CA ILE A 52 -1.55 -7.95 -10.58
C ILE A 52 -2.18 -9.29 -10.17
N SER A 53 -1.34 -10.24 -9.77
CA SER A 53 -1.80 -11.55 -9.29
C SER A 53 -2.78 -11.38 -8.13
N GLN A 54 -3.91 -12.07 -8.19
CA GLN A 54 -4.88 -12.11 -7.08
C GLN A 54 -4.37 -12.95 -5.90
N GLN A 55 -3.35 -13.78 -6.11
CA GLN A 55 -2.72 -14.57 -5.06
C GLN A 55 -1.51 -13.85 -4.49
N ILE A 56 -1.41 -13.83 -3.16
CA ILE A 56 -0.24 -13.36 -2.43
C ILE A 56 0.93 -14.31 -2.73
N SER A 57 2.06 -13.75 -3.15
CA SER A 57 3.28 -14.53 -3.40
C SER A 57 4.12 -14.60 -2.12
N ARG A 58 4.34 -15.80 -1.59
CA ARG A 58 5.23 -15.99 -0.42
C ARG A 58 6.71 -15.69 -0.71
N GLN A 59 7.08 -15.55 -1.98
CA GLN A 59 8.44 -15.21 -2.40
C GLN A 59 8.65 -13.71 -2.51
N HIS A 60 7.57 -12.92 -2.52
CA HIS A 60 7.65 -11.47 -2.60
C HIS A 60 7.87 -10.89 -1.20
N GLN A 61 8.81 -9.95 -1.08
CA GLN A 61 9.04 -9.18 0.14
C GLN A 61 8.07 -8.00 0.17
N TYR A 62 6.95 -8.17 0.88
CA TYR A 62 6.02 -7.09 1.13
C TYR A 62 6.55 -6.16 2.22
N VAL A 63 6.37 -4.86 2.05
CA VAL A 63 6.47 -3.90 3.16
C VAL A 63 5.26 -4.15 4.07
N ILE A 64 5.53 -4.41 5.34
CA ILE A 64 4.49 -4.64 6.36
C ILE A 64 4.53 -3.48 7.33
N GLU A 65 3.43 -2.70 7.36
CA GLU A 65 3.23 -1.65 8.36
C GLU A 65 2.78 -2.29 9.68
N VAL A 66 3.45 -1.97 10.77
CA VAL A 66 3.09 -2.42 12.11
C VAL A 66 2.20 -1.37 12.75
N ASP A 67 1.04 -1.80 13.25
CA ASP A 67 0.01 -0.92 13.85
C ASP A 67 -0.35 0.30 12.96
N PRO A 68 -0.78 0.07 11.70
CA PRO A 68 -1.14 1.17 10.83
C PRO A 68 -2.39 1.88 11.33
N CYS A 69 -2.41 3.22 11.24
CA CYS A 69 -3.66 3.96 11.42
C CYS A 69 -4.68 3.49 10.37
N TRP A 70 -5.92 3.27 10.81
CA TRP A 70 -7.02 2.87 9.95
C TRP A 70 -8.25 3.75 10.17
N TYR A 71 -9.06 3.89 9.13
CA TYR A 71 -10.32 4.61 9.14
C TYR A 71 -11.34 3.84 8.29
N THR A 72 -12.61 3.83 8.71
CA THR A 72 -13.67 3.18 7.95
C THR A 72 -14.89 4.07 7.87
N GLU A 73 -15.55 4.08 6.73
CA GLU A 73 -16.82 4.78 6.55
C GLU A 73 -17.81 3.93 5.75
N LYS A 74 -19.11 4.21 5.92
CA LYS A 74 -20.15 3.56 5.15
C LYS A 74 -20.15 4.11 3.73
N SER A 75 -20.18 3.22 2.73
CA SER A 75 -20.28 3.65 1.33
C SER A 75 -21.68 4.21 1.03
N PRO A 76 -21.80 5.39 0.40
CA PRO A 76 -23.09 5.87 -0.10
C PRO A 76 -23.50 5.20 -1.41
N LEU A 77 -22.59 4.48 -2.08
CA LEU A 77 -22.79 3.92 -3.42
C LEU A 77 -23.21 2.44 -3.42
N PHE A 78 -22.92 1.71 -2.34
CA PHE A 78 -23.25 0.28 -2.23
C PHE A 78 -23.39 -0.13 -0.76
N GLU A 79 -24.04 -1.27 -0.50
CA GLU A 79 -24.05 -1.87 0.84
C GLU A 79 -22.67 -2.43 1.19
N GLY A 80 -21.97 -1.77 2.12
CA GLY A 80 -20.64 -2.15 2.57
C GLY A 80 -19.91 -0.97 3.21
N ALA A 81 -18.58 -1.06 3.25
CA ALA A 81 -17.73 -0.01 3.81
C ALA A 81 -16.57 0.32 2.85
N VAL A 82 -16.05 1.54 2.99
CA VAL A 82 -14.73 1.89 2.48
C VAL A 82 -13.78 1.86 3.67
N MET A 83 -12.69 1.10 3.53
CA MET A 83 -11.64 0.97 4.53
C MET A 83 -10.39 1.68 4.04
N PHE A 84 -9.82 2.52 4.88
CA PHE A 84 -8.57 3.22 4.62
C PHE A 84 -7.50 2.74 5.57
N PHE A 85 -6.33 2.41 5.03
CA PHE A 85 -5.13 2.11 5.80
C PHE A 85 -4.04 3.10 5.45
N ARG A 86 -3.36 3.63 6.46
CA ARG A 86 -2.18 4.47 6.26
C ARG A 86 -0.98 3.60 5.92
N HIS A 87 -0.28 3.94 4.85
CA HIS A 87 0.97 3.34 4.40
C HIS A 87 2.04 4.42 4.26
N THR A 88 3.26 4.16 4.73
CA THR A 88 4.32 5.19 4.79
C THR A 88 4.77 5.68 3.42
N GLY A 89 4.69 4.83 2.39
CA GLY A 89 5.05 5.18 1.00
C GLY A 89 3.88 5.50 0.06
N PHE A 90 2.63 5.27 0.46
CA PHE A 90 1.44 5.49 -0.39
C PHE A 90 0.40 6.42 0.27
N ASN A 91 0.73 6.98 1.43
CA ASN A 91 -0.20 7.73 2.27
C ASN A 91 -1.45 6.88 2.62
N TRP A 92 -2.66 7.43 2.57
CA TRP A 92 -3.90 6.68 2.82
C TRP A 92 -4.35 5.92 1.58
N THR A 93 -4.49 4.60 1.69
CA THR A 93 -5.00 3.74 0.61
C THR A 93 -6.39 3.22 0.96
N GLY A 94 -7.37 3.46 0.07
CA GLY A 94 -8.77 3.10 0.25
C GLY A 94 -9.17 1.80 -0.46
N PHE A 95 -9.98 0.98 0.19
CA PHE A 95 -10.52 -0.28 -0.32
C PHE A 95 -12.03 -0.32 -0.11
N ALA A 96 -12.77 -0.42 -1.21
CA ALA A 96 -14.22 -0.64 -1.19
C ALA A 96 -14.51 -2.12 -0.92
N VAL A 97 -15.19 -2.41 0.19
CA VAL A 97 -15.51 -3.78 0.61
C VAL A 97 -17.03 -3.95 0.67
N PRO A 98 -17.63 -4.69 -0.28
CA PRO A 98 -19.05 -5.03 -0.24
C PRO A 98 -19.41 -5.83 1.00
N LYS A 99 -20.66 -5.73 1.45
CA LYS A 99 -21.19 -6.34 2.68
C LYS A 99 -20.79 -7.81 2.88
N GLU A 100 -20.96 -8.67 1.87
CA GLU A 100 -20.62 -10.10 2.00
C GLU A 100 -19.12 -10.32 2.23
N SER A 101 -18.26 -9.55 1.55
CA SER A 101 -16.82 -9.59 1.79
C SER A 101 -16.45 -9.00 3.14
N LEU A 102 -17.17 -7.99 3.62
CA LEU A 102 -16.95 -7.39 4.93
C LEU A 102 -17.26 -8.38 6.06
N VAL A 103 -18.34 -9.15 5.96
CA VAL A 103 -18.66 -10.22 6.92
C VAL A 103 -17.53 -11.25 6.97
N ARG A 104 -17.08 -11.75 5.81
CA ARG A 104 -15.96 -12.71 5.75
C ARG A 104 -14.66 -12.14 6.31
N LEU A 105 -14.40 -10.85 6.10
CA LEU A 105 -13.23 -10.16 6.65
C LEU A 105 -13.30 -10.11 8.18
N ILE A 106 -14.46 -9.77 8.74
CA ILE A 106 -14.68 -9.76 10.19
C ILE A 106 -14.45 -11.16 10.75
N ASP A 107 -15.05 -12.19 10.16
CA ASP A 107 -14.89 -13.58 10.62
C ASP A 107 -13.41 -14.01 10.64
N ALA A 108 -12.65 -13.67 9.60
CA ALA A 108 -11.22 -14.00 9.52
C ALA A 108 -10.39 -13.25 10.57
N LEU A 109 -10.66 -11.96 10.79
CA LEU A 109 -9.95 -11.16 11.79
C LEU A 109 -10.26 -11.62 13.22
N SER A 110 -11.53 -11.97 13.51
CA SER A 110 -11.94 -12.52 14.80
C SER A 110 -11.21 -13.82 15.12
N GLN A 111 -11.10 -14.74 14.15
CA GLN A 111 -10.35 -15.99 14.33
C GLN A 111 -8.89 -15.76 14.74
N HIS A 112 -8.23 -14.76 14.15
CA HIS A 112 -6.85 -14.41 14.53
C HIS A 112 -6.76 -13.78 15.93
N ALA A 113 -7.71 -12.92 16.30
CA ALA A 113 -7.76 -12.32 17.63
C ALA A 113 -7.99 -13.37 18.72
N ASP A 114 -8.90 -14.32 18.48
CA ASP A 114 -9.23 -15.39 19.42
C ASP A 114 -8.04 -16.34 19.64
N ALA A 115 -7.38 -16.79 18.55
CA ALA A 115 -6.19 -17.65 18.63
C ALA A 115 -5.01 -17.01 19.38
N SER A 116 -4.91 -15.68 19.30
CA SER A 116 -3.91 -14.90 20.05
C SER A 116 -4.17 -14.94 21.56
N THR A 117 -5.44 -15.01 21.97
CA THR A 117 -5.87 -15.03 23.39
C THR A 117 -5.67 -16.41 24.01
N GLU A 118 -5.92 -17.49 23.25
CA GLU A 118 -5.70 -18.87 23.70
C GLU A 118 -4.21 -19.17 23.97
N THR A 119 -3.32 -18.67 23.12
CA THR A 119 -1.86 -18.83 23.27
C THR A 119 -1.35 -18.19 24.57
N TYR A 120 -1.95 -17.09 25.00
CA TYR A 120 -1.58 -16.40 26.23
C TYR A 120 -2.18 -17.06 27.51
N SER A 121 -3.18 -17.92 27.35
CA SER A 121 -3.93 -18.53 28.46
C SER A 121 -3.39 -19.90 28.90
N MET A 122 -2.33 -20.41 28.28
CA MET A 122 -1.64 -21.63 28.69
C MET A 122 -0.61 -21.31 29.81
N PRO A 123 -0.82 -21.77 31.06
CA PRO A 123 0.19 -21.64 32.11
C PRO A 123 1.33 -22.64 31.87
N ASN A 124 2.57 -22.23 32.16
CA ASN A 124 3.72 -23.14 32.28
C ASN A 124 3.53 -24.20 33.38
#